data_AF-A0A8T6CKD3-F1
#
_entry.id   AF-A0A8T6CKD3-F1
#
_cell.length_a   1.000
_cell.length_b   1.000
_cell.length_c   1.000
_cell.angle_alpha   90.00
_cell.angle_beta   90.00
_cell.angle_gamma   90.00
#
_symmetry.space_group_name_H-M   'P 1'
#
loop_
_entity.id
_entity.type
_entity.pdbx_description
1 polymer ?
#
loop_
_entity_poly.entity_id
_entity_poly.type
_entity_poly.pdbx_seq_one_letter_code
_entity_poly.pdbx_strand_id
1 'polypeptide(L)' 'MVEGDYVPRRGDIVWLDFTPQAGHEQAGHRPALVLSPQVYNERTGLALCCPITSQVKGYPFEVLLPPDNVVTG' A
#
# COMPACT_ATOMS: atom_id res chain seq x y z
N MET A 1 -7.87 3.39 20.78
CA MET A 1 -8.17 1.97 21.03
C MET A 1 -8.41 1.35 19.66
N VAL A 2 -7.42 0.66 19.10
CA VAL A 2 -7.67 -0.29 18.01
C VAL A 2 -7.67 -1.64 18.72
N GLU A 3 -8.85 -2.24 18.81
CA GLU A 3 -9.11 -3.44 19.59
C GLU A 3 -8.78 -4.65 18.69
N GLY A 4 -7.65 -5.31 18.99
CA GLY A 4 -7.08 -6.43 18.22
C GLY A 4 -5.91 -6.03 17.31
N ASP A 5 -4.93 -6.94 17.17
CA ASP A 5 -3.84 -6.78 16.19
C ASP A 5 -4.45 -6.74 14.79
N TYR A 6 -4.40 -5.57 14.14
CA TYR A 6 -4.89 -5.41 12.78
C TYR A 6 -4.00 -6.19 11.81
N VAL A 7 -4.61 -7.14 11.07
CA VAL A 7 -3.97 -7.82 9.95
C VAL A 7 -4.60 -7.32 8.64
N PRO A 8 -3.81 -6.66 7.76
CA PRO A 8 -4.34 -6.15 6.51
C PRO A 8 -4.88 -7.26 5.60
N ARG A 9 -5.99 -6.98 4.93
CA ARG A 9 -6.60 -7.86 3.94
C ARG A 9 -6.29 -7.35 2.54
N ARG A 10 -6.30 -8.25 1.56
CA ARG A 10 -6.21 -7.87 0.15
C ARG A 10 -7.31 -6.85 -0.18
N GLY A 11 -6.93 -5.75 -0.81
CA GLY A 11 -7.83 -4.65 -1.15
C GLY A 11 -7.80 -3.49 -0.17
N ASP A 12 -7.28 -3.68 1.05
CA ASP A 12 -7.14 -2.60 2.01
C ASP A 12 -6.09 -1.58 1.52
N ILE A 13 -6.35 -0.30 1.75
CA ILE A 13 -5.36 0.76 1.59
C ILE A 13 -4.79 1.08 2.96
N VAL A 14 -3.48 0.94 3.11
CA VAL A 14 -2.74 1.17 4.36
C VAL A 14 -1.68 2.24 4.17
N TRP A 15 -1.34 2.95 5.25
CA TRP A 15 -0.24 3.91 5.27
C TRP A 15 1.04 3.20 5.71
N LEU A 16 2.10 3.33 4.93
CA LEU A 16 3.40 2.71 5.18
C LEU A 16 4.51 3.75 5.10
N ASP A 17 5.57 3.57 5.89
CA ASP A 17 6.82 4.30 5.72
C ASP A 17 7.77 3.47 4.83
N PHE A 18 8.15 4.04 3.68
CA PHE A 18 9.08 3.44 2.73
C PHE A 18 10.52 3.92 2.95
N THR A 19 10.82 4.53 4.10
CA THR A 19 12.14 5.07 4.43
C THR A 19 12.89 4.13 5.39
N PRO A 20 14.18 3.81 5.14
CA PRO A 20 15.00 4.22 4.01
C PRO A 20 14.72 3.41 2.74
N GLN A 21 14.91 4.04 1.57
CA GLN A 21 14.78 3.41 0.27
C GLN A 21 16.14 3.18 -0.39
N ALA A 22 16.23 2.22 -1.30
CA ALA A 22 17.38 2.06 -2.17
C ALA A 22 17.13 2.70 -3.55
N GLY A 23 17.97 3.67 -3.93
CA GLY A 23 17.94 4.27 -5.26
C GLY A 23 16.61 4.96 -5.59
N HIS A 24 15.95 4.49 -6.66
CA HIS A 24 14.70 5.04 -7.20
C HIS A 24 13.45 4.26 -6.75
N GLU A 25 13.56 3.48 -5.68
CA GLU A 25 12.41 2.91 -4.99
C GLU A 25 11.44 4.02 -4.52
N GLN A 26 10.25 3.63 -4.07
CA GLN A 26 9.30 4.57 -3.51
C GLN A 26 9.73 5.00 -2.11
N ALA A 27 9.46 6.26 -1.75
CA ALA A 27 9.98 6.91 -0.53
C ALA A 27 8.87 7.48 0.34
N GLY A 28 9.24 7.71 1.61
CA GLY A 28 8.45 8.49 2.55
C GLY A 28 7.21 7.75 3.06
N HIS A 29 6.40 8.47 3.81
CA HIS A 29 5.14 7.94 4.33
C HIS A 29 4.03 8.11 3.30
N ARG A 30 3.49 7.02 2.78
CA ARG A 30 2.50 7.05 1.69
C ARG A 30 1.51 5.89 1.74
N PRO A 31 0.33 6.06 1.13
CA PRO A 31 -0.64 4.99 0.98
C PRO A 31 -0.12 3.87 0.07
N ALA A 32 -0.52 2.64 0.36
CA ALA A 32 -0.26 1.47 -0.45
C ALA A 32 -1.46 0.51 -0.43
N LEU A 33 -1.72 -0.12 -1.56
CA LEU A 33 -2.76 -1.14 -1.72
C LEU A 33 -2.21 -2.52 -1.35
N VAL A 34 -2.87 -3.22 -0.44
CA VAL A 34 -2.52 -4.59 -0.07
C VAL A 34 -2.96 -5.57 -1.16
N LEU A 35 -2.02 -6.35 -1.68
CA LEU A 35 -2.24 -7.33 -2.75
C LEU A 35 -2.37 -8.77 -2.25
N SER A 36 -1.74 -9.05 -1.11
CA SER A 36 -1.59 -10.39 -0.53
C SER A 36 -2.81 -10.79 0.33
N PRO A 37 -3.17 -12.10 0.39
CA PRO A 37 -4.29 -12.56 1.21
C PRO A 37 -4.03 -12.41 2.72
N GLN A 38 -5.07 -12.13 3.51
CA GLN A 38 -4.95 -11.98 4.97
C GLN A 38 -4.29 -13.17 5.66
N VAL A 39 -4.59 -14.41 5.22
CA VAL A 39 -3.99 -15.63 5.79
C VAL A 39 -2.47 -15.69 5.59
N TYR A 40 -1.96 -15.15 4.49
CA TYR A 40 -0.50 -15.03 4.28
C TYR A 40 0.07 -13.96 5.21
N ASN A 41 -0.60 -12.81 5.31
CA ASN A 41 -0.16 -11.68 6.12
C ASN A 41 -0.08 -12.03 7.60
N GLU A 42 -1.11 -12.72 8.11
CA GLU A 42 -1.19 -13.18 9.50
C GLU A 42 -0.08 -14.19 9.84
N ARG A 43 0.17 -15.16 8.95
CA ARG A 43 1.14 -16.23 9.20
C ARG A 43 2.59 -15.75 9.08
N THR A 44 2.86 -14.77 8.23
CA THR A 44 4.23 -14.34 7.92
C THR A 44 4.62 -13.06 8.67
N GLY A 45 3.65 -12.26 9.09
CA GLY A 45 3.90 -10.89 9.54
C GLY A 45 4.34 -9.95 8.41
N LEU A 46 4.23 -10.38 7.14
CA LEU A 46 4.64 -9.64 5.95
C LEU A 46 3.44 -9.43 5.02
N ALA A 47 3.47 -8.36 4.23
CA ALA A 47 2.45 -8.11 3.22
C ALA A 47 3.10 -7.68 1.89
N LEU A 48 2.55 -8.19 0.78
CA LEU A 48 2.79 -7.65 -0.55
C LEU A 48 1.85 -6.47 -0.80
N CYS A 49 2.41 -5.31 -1.14
CA CYS A 49 1.67 -4.08 -1.37
C CYS A 49 2.14 -3.36 -2.65
N CYS A 50 1.25 -2.56 -3.25
CA CYS A 50 1.58 -1.64 -4.33
C CYS A 50 1.47 -0.19 -3.85
N PRO A 51 2.53 0.62 -3.90
CA PRO A 51 2.51 2.01 -3.47
C PRO A 51 1.59 2.86 -4.36
N ILE A 52 0.84 3.76 -3.75
CA ILE A 52 -0.05 4.71 -4.42
C ILE A 52 0.65 6.07 -4.50
N THR A 53 0.48 6.76 -5.62
CA THR A 53 1.06 8.08 -5.87
C THR A 53 0.01 9.02 -6.45
N SER A 54 0.07 10.29 -6.03
CA SER A 54 -0.74 11.38 -6.60
C SER A 54 -0.24 11.85 -7.98
N GLN A 55 0.97 11.43 -8.39
CA GLN A 55 1.56 11.79 -9.68
C GLN A 55 1.38 10.66 -10.70
N VAL A 56 0.65 10.94 -11.77
CA VAL A 56 0.50 10.07 -12.95
C VAL A 56 1.61 10.41 -13.94
N LYS A 57 2.43 9.42 -14.32
CA LYS A 57 3.55 9.60 -15.27
C LYS A 57 3.30 8.89 -16.60
N GLY A 58 2.23 8.11 -16.71
CA GLY A 58 1.84 7.42 -17.95
C GLY A 58 2.59 6.11 -18.18
N TYR A 59 3.15 5.51 -17.12
CA TYR A 59 3.72 4.16 -17.23
C TYR A 59 2.61 3.11 -17.45
N PRO A 60 2.88 2.04 -18.21
CA PRO A 60 1.85 1.03 -18.56
C PRO A 60 1.31 0.24 -17.37
N PHE A 61 1.96 0.31 -16.21
CA PHE A 61 1.55 -0.35 -14.97
C PHE A 61 0.85 0.58 -13.98
N GLU A 62 0.63 1.85 -14.33
CA GLU A 62 -0.20 2.74 -13.53
C GLU A 62 -1.67 2.33 -13.68
N VAL A 63 -2.32 2.07 -12.55
CA VAL A 63 -3.74 1.74 -12.49
C VAL A 63 -4.44 2.86 -11.71
N LEU A 64 -5.43 3.48 -12.33
CA LEU A 64 -6.23 4.51 -11.69
C LEU A 64 -7.08 3.91 -10.57
N LEU A 65 -7.09 4.58 -9.42
CA LEU A 65 -8.00 4.23 -8.34
C LEU A 65 -9.44 4.64 -8.72
N PRO A 66 -10.46 3.89 -8.26
CA PRO A 66 -11.85 4.30 -8.41
C PRO A 66 -12.11 5.70 -7.82
N PRO A 67 -13.05 6.49 -8.37
CA PRO A 67 -13.32 7.86 -7.93
C PRO A 67 -13.69 7.97 -6.44
N ASP A 68 -14.28 6.92 -5.88
CA ASP A 68 -14.76 6.91 -4.49
C ASP A 68 -13.63 6.59 -3.48
N ASN A 69 -12.45 6.21 -3.97
CA ASN A 69 -11.29 5.79 -3.18
C ASN A 69 -10.14 6.79 -3.31
N VAL A 70 -10.45 8.09 -3.22
CA VAL A 70 -9.42 9.15 -3.26
C VAL A 70 -8.56 9.07 -2.00
N VAL A 71 -7.27 8.84 -2.19
CA VAL A 71 -6.27 8.90 -1.11
C VAL A 71 -5.13 9.82 -1.55
N THR A 72 -4.66 10.65 -0.64
CA THR A 72 -3.59 11.64 -0.86
C THR A 72 -2.31 11.22 -0.18
N GLY A 73 -1.15 11.38 -0.83
CA GLY A 73 0.20 11.07 -0.32
C GLY A 73 1.24 10.90 -1.41
#